data_AF-A0AAJ4RC92-F1
#
_entry.id   AF-A0AAJ4RC92-F1
#
_cell.length_a   1.000
_cell.length_b   1.000
_cell.length_c   1.000
_cell.angle_alpha   90.00
_cell.angle_beta   90.00
_cell.angle_gamma   90.00
#
_symmetry.space_group_name_H-M   'P 1'
#
loop_
_entity.id
_entity.type
_entity.pdbx_description
1 polymer ?
#
loop_
_entity_poly.entity_id
_entity_poly.type
_entity_poly.pdbx_seq_one_letter_code
_entity_poly.pdbx_strand_id
1 'polypeptide(L)'
;MKKIVFLFFSFIFLFGMSPKKFFELQIKSLEISLQGSKDYLKCLERKCTSKELDLLNKKYYLKQQKLYKSYNISESEAALYYTKHKRECDEYYRNNPDIVEMIDDLQNEIENVHNQIDSYRGGK
;
A
#
# COMPACT_ATOMS: atom_id res chain seq x y z
N MET A 1 -39.01 40.14 0.60
CA MET A 1 -38.14 39.33 -0.28
C MET A 1 -36.82 39.08 0.44
N LYS A 2 -36.61 37.89 1.03
CA LYS A 2 -35.38 37.53 1.74
C LYS A 2 -34.39 36.95 0.74
N LYS A 3 -33.27 37.63 0.51
CA LYS A 3 -32.15 37.14 -0.30
C LYS A 3 -31.45 36.03 0.48
N ILE A 4 -31.58 34.79 0.04
CA ILE A 4 -30.75 33.68 0.52
C ILE A 4 -29.38 33.85 -0.13
N VAL A 5 -28.41 34.28 0.68
CA VAL A 5 -27.00 34.29 0.28
C VAL A 5 -26.50 32.85 0.39
N PHE A 6 -26.42 32.18 -0.76
CA PHE A 6 -25.71 30.92 -0.88
C PHE A 6 -24.21 31.21 -0.77
N LEU A 7 -23.66 31.10 0.44
CA LEU A 7 -22.22 31.01 0.65
C LEU A 7 -21.76 29.61 0.21
N PHE A 8 -21.54 29.46 -1.10
CA PHE A 8 -20.52 28.56 -1.63
C PHE A 8 -19.15 29.09 -1.18
N PHE A 9 -18.19 28.18 -0.96
CA PHE A 9 -16.83 28.39 -0.45
C PHE A 9 -16.64 28.10 1.04
N SER A 10 -16.50 26.81 1.33
CA SER A 10 -15.40 26.31 2.16
C SER A 10 -15.18 24.83 1.83
N PHE A 11 -14.71 24.54 0.60
CA PHE A 11 -13.99 23.30 0.34
C PHE A 11 -12.66 23.46 1.07
N ILE A 12 -12.65 23.09 2.35
CA ILE A 12 -11.45 23.12 3.17
C ILE A 12 -10.50 22.08 2.58
N PHE A 13 -9.61 22.55 1.70
CA PHE A 13 -8.40 21.89 1.23
C PHE A 13 -7.45 21.66 2.43
N LEU A 14 -7.73 20.67 3.26
CA LEU A 14 -6.84 20.17 4.31
C LEU A 14 -7.12 18.66 4.35
N PHE A 15 -6.40 17.75 3.72
CA PHE A 15 -4.95 17.52 3.67
C PHE A 15 -4.62 16.79 2.36
N GLY A 16 -4.12 17.49 1.35
CA GLY A 16 -3.81 16.88 0.06
C GLY A 16 -2.49 16.11 0.12
N MET A 17 -2.53 14.79 0.31
CA MET A 17 -1.42 13.94 -0.10
C MET A 17 -1.11 14.25 -1.57
N SER A 18 0.16 14.44 -1.93
CA SER A 18 0.57 14.64 -3.32
C SER A 18 0.78 13.30 -4.03
N PRO A 19 0.72 13.23 -5.37
CA PRO A 19 1.03 12.00 -6.10
C PRO A 19 2.40 11.43 -5.72
N LYS A 20 3.42 12.28 -5.59
CA LYS A 20 4.75 11.86 -5.11
C LYS A 20 4.68 11.13 -3.76
N LYS A 21 4.05 11.75 -2.75
CA LYS A 21 3.92 11.13 -1.42
C LYS A 21 3.09 9.85 -1.46
N PHE A 22 2.07 9.81 -2.33
CA PHE A 22 1.24 8.62 -2.52
C PHE A 22 2.05 7.45 -3.11
N PHE A 23 2.85 7.69 -4.15
CA PHE A 23 3.70 6.64 -4.72
C PHE A 23 4.84 6.24 -3.78
N GLU A 24 5.43 7.18 -3.03
CA GLU A 24 6.37 6.83 -1.95
C GLU A 24 5.72 5.94 -0.89
N LEU A 25 4.46 6.20 -0.51
CA LEU A 25 3.68 5.35 0.39
C LEU A 25 3.44 3.97 -0.22
N GLN A 26 3.07 3.89 -1.51
CA GLN A 26 2.85 2.62 -2.19
C GLN A 26 4.12 1.75 -2.21
N ILE A 27 5.25 2.33 -2.63
CA ILE A 27 6.54 1.62 -2.68
C ILE A 27 6.88 1.05 -1.30
N LYS A 28 6.83 1.88 -0.24
CA LYS A 28 7.11 1.42 1.13
C LYS A 28 6.13 0.35 1.61
N SER A 29 4.87 0.43 1.21
CA SER A 29 3.87 -0.58 1.53
C SER A 29 4.17 -1.91 0.83
N LEU A 30 4.59 -1.87 -0.44
CA LEU A 30 5.03 -3.04 -1.18
C LEU A 30 6.30 -3.66 -0.59
N GLU A 31 7.30 -2.86 -0.21
CA GLU A 31 8.50 -3.33 0.47
C GLU A 31 8.18 -4.06 1.79
N ILE A 32 7.26 -3.51 2.61
CA ILE A 32 6.81 -4.16 3.84
C ILE A 32 6.12 -5.49 3.53
N SER A 33 5.26 -5.52 2.51
CA SER A 33 4.55 -6.73 2.08
C SER A 33 5.52 -7.79 1.57
N LEU A 34 6.46 -7.43 0.70
CA LEU A 34 7.49 -8.32 0.18
C LEU A 34 8.35 -8.92 1.29
N GLN A 35 8.84 -8.10 2.22
CA GLN A 35 9.61 -8.60 3.36
C GLN A 35 8.76 -9.51 4.25
N GLY A 36 7.47 -9.19 4.41
CA GLY A 36 6.51 -10.04 5.11
C GLY A 36 6.37 -11.41 4.47
N SER A 37 6.17 -11.46 3.16
CA SER A 37 6.05 -12.69 2.38
C SER A 37 7.35 -13.50 2.40
N LYS A 38 8.52 -12.85 2.28
CA LYS A 38 9.83 -13.53 2.39
C LYS A 38 10.04 -14.15 3.77
N ASP A 39 9.75 -13.42 4.84
CA ASP A 39 9.83 -13.96 6.20
C ASP A 39 8.82 -15.10 6.40
N TYR A 40 7.64 -15.01 5.79
CA TYR A 40 6.59 -16.03 5.87
C TYR A 40 7.04 -17.32 5.21
N LEU A 41 7.56 -17.22 3.98
CA LEU A 41 8.14 -18.34 3.25
C LEU A 41 9.25 -19.01 4.05
N LYS A 42 10.20 -18.22 4.57
CA LYS A 42 11.29 -18.74 5.44
C LYS A 42 10.76 -19.42 6.70
N CYS A 43 9.63 -18.95 7.24
CA CYS A 43 8.97 -19.59 8.37
C CYS A 43 8.40 -20.97 7.99
N LEU A 44 7.77 -21.09 6.82
CA LEU A 44 7.29 -22.37 6.30
C LEU A 44 8.44 -23.34 6.04
N GLU A 45 9.53 -22.88 5.42
CA GLU A 45 10.74 -23.68 5.15
C GLU A 45 11.31 -24.32 6.42
N ARG A 46 11.33 -23.57 7.52
CA ARG A 46 11.80 -24.06 8.82
C ARG A 46 10.72 -24.77 9.66
N LYS A 47 9.55 -25.05 9.08
CA LYS A 47 8.40 -25.71 9.72
C LYS A 47 7.98 -25.02 11.03
N CYS A 48 7.86 -23.69 11.00
CA CYS A 48 7.45 -22.94 12.18
C CYS A 48 6.02 -23.28 12.61
N THR A 49 5.72 -23.02 13.88
CA THR A 49 4.39 -23.24 14.46
C THR A 49 3.36 -22.24 13.93
N SER A 50 2.08 -22.58 14.02
CA SER A 50 0.98 -21.65 13.71
C SER A 50 1.09 -20.34 14.51
N LYS A 51 1.46 -20.43 15.79
CA LYS A 51 1.69 -19.27 16.66
C LYS A 51 2.80 -18.36 16.13
N GLU A 52 3.88 -18.89 15.59
CA GLU A 52 4.94 -18.09 14.98
C GLU A 52 4.47 -17.38 13.71
N LEU A 53 3.68 -18.07 12.87
CA LEU A 53 3.05 -17.47 11.69
C LEU A 53 2.10 -16.32 12.07
N ASP A 54 1.28 -16.51 13.10
CA ASP A 54 0.36 -15.47 13.59
C ASP A 54 1.10 -14.24 14.12
N LEU A 55 2.18 -14.46 14.88
CA LEU A 55 3.05 -13.38 15.35
C LEU A 55 3.70 -12.63 14.19
N LEU A 56 4.10 -13.35 13.14
CA LEU A 56 4.68 -12.76 11.95
C LEU A 56 3.66 -11.91 11.18
N ASN A 57 2.46 -12.45 10.94
CA ASN A 57 1.36 -11.74 10.30
C ASN A 57 1.00 -10.46 11.08
N LYS A 58 0.87 -10.57 12.40
CA LYS A 58 0.59 -9.41 13.27
C LYS A 58 1.71 -8.36 13.21
N LYS A 59 2.98 -8.79 13.19
CA LYS A 59 4.13 -7.88 13.07
C LYS A 59 4.04 -7.04 11.80
N TYR A 60 3.78 -7.65 10.65
CA TYR A 60 3.73 -6.94 9.36
C TYR A 60 2.46 -6.10 9.21
N TYR A 61 1.32 -6.57 9.72
CA TYR A 61 0.11 -5.77 9.82
C TYR A 61 0.33 -4.47 10.62
N LEU A 62 0.96 -4.56 11.80
CA LEU A 62 1.28 -3.39 12.61
C LEU A 62 2.30 -2.45 11.94
N LYS A 63 3.24 -2.98 11.16
CA LYS A 63 4.15 -2.16 10.35
C LYS A 63 3.39 -1.36 9.30
N GLN A 64 2.46 -2.01 8.57
CA GLN A 64 1.63 -1.33 7.59
C GLN A 64 0.78 -0.22 8.23
N GLN A 65 0.09 -0.50 9.33
CA GLN A 65 -0.69 0.52 10.03
C GLN A 65 0.15 1.73 10.45
N LYS A 66 1.36 1.50 10.95
CA LYS A 66 2.30 2.57 11.32
C LYS A 66 2.73 3.40 10.10
N LEU A 67 2.95 2.74 8.97
CA LEU A 67 3.29 3.41 7.71
C LEU A 67 2.14 4.35 7.28
N TYR A 68 0.92 3.85 7.14
CA TYR A 68 -0.25 4.67 6.75
C TYR A 68 -0.45 5.85 7.72
N LYS A 69 -0.39 5.58 9.04
CA LYS A 69 -0.49 6.63 10.05
C LYS A 69 0.61 7.70 9.92
N SER A 70 1.84 7.32 9.56
CA SER A 70 2.94 8.27 9.35
C SER A 70 2.72 9.22 8.16
N TYR A 71 1.88 8.82 7.20
CA TYR A 71 1.44 9.64 6.08
C TYR A 71 0.12 10.38 6.37
N ASN A 72 -0.40 10.28 7.60
CA ASN A 72 -1.67 10.85 8.02
C ASN A 72 -2.85 10.45 7.10
N ILE A 73 -2.86 9.18 6.70
CA ILE A 73 -3.91 8.59 5.86
C ILE A 73 -4.30 7.22 6.43
N SER A 74 -5.55 6.81 6.25
CA SER A 74 -5.97 5.43 6.50
C SER A 74 -5.70 4.53 5.29
N GLU A 75 -5.69 3.22 5.51
CA GLU A 75 -5.52 2.24 4.44
C GLU A 75 -6.63 2.35 3.37
N SER A 76 -7.88 2.54 3.78
CA SER A 76 -9.01 2.70 2.88
C SER A 76 -8.95 4.01 2.07
N GLU A 77 -8.48 5.10 2.68
CA GLU A 77 -8.23 6.35 1.97
C GLU A 77 -7.11 6.20 0.95
N ALA A 78 -6.01 5.53 1.30
CA ALA A 78 -4.92 5.25 0.38
C ALA A 78 -5.38 4.38 -0.81
N ALA A 79 -6.20 3.35 -0.55
CA ALA A 79 -6.76 2.49 -1.59
C ALA A 79 -7.65 3.26 -2.60
N LEU A 80 -8.33 4.31 -2.14
CA LEU A 80 -9.17 5.16 -2.99
C LEU A 80 -8.44 6.36 -3.60
N TYR A 81 -7.21 6.63 -3.17
CA TYR A 81 -6.50 7.86 -3.56
C TYR A 81 -6.29 7.93 -5.07
N TYR A 82 -5.78 6.86 -5.69
CA TYR A 82 -5.54 6.84 -7.13
C TYR A 82 -6.82 7.14 -7.92
N THR A 83 -7.94 6.51 -7.56
CA THR A 83 -9.24 6.75 -8.22
C THR A 83 -9.70 8.21 -8.08
N LYS A 84 -9.47 8.84 -6.92
CA LYS A 84 -9.85 10.25 -6.66
C LYS A 84 -8.93 11.26 -7.34
N HIS A 85 -7.67 10.90 -7.58
CA HIS A 85 -6.62 11.77 -8.10
C HIS A 85 -6.00 11.20 -9.38
N LYS A 86 -6.82 10.52 -10.20
CA LYS A 86 -6.34 9.74 -11.34
C LYS A 86 -5.51 10.58 -12.29
N ARG A 87 -6.00 11.76 -12.65
CA ARG A 87 -5.32 12.65 -13.61
C ARG A 87 -3.94 13.08 -13.10
N GLU A 88 -3.84 13.48 -11.83
CA GLU A 88 -2.58 13.89 -11.20
C GLU A 88 -1.61 12.72 -11.05
N CYS A 89 -2.12 11.52 -10.73
CA CYS A 89 -1.31 10.31 -10.65
C CYS A 89 -0.79 9.86 -12.01
N ASP A 90 -1.63 9.90 -13.05
CA ASP A 90 -1.26 9.55 -14.43
C ASP A 90 -0.22 10.53 -14.99
N GLU A 91 -0.37 11.82 -14.69
CA GLU A 91 0.64 12.83 -15.02
C GLU A 91 1.96 12.58 -14.30
N TYR A 92 1.90 12.26 -13.00
CA TYR A 92 3.08 11.92 -12.22
C TYR A 92 3.78 10.68 -12.79
N TYR A 93 3.05 9.62 -13.12
CA TYR A 93 3.62 8.41 -13.74
C TYR A 93 4.31 8.69 -15.06
N ARG A 94 3.70 9.46 -15.97
CA ARG A 94 4.32 9.80 -17.25
C ARG A 94 5.64 10.57 -17.09
N ASN A 95 5.75 11.35 -16.02
CA ASN A 95 6.94 12.13 -15.72
C ASN A 95 8.00 11.37 -14.90
N ASN A 96 7.65 10.20 -14.34
CA ASN A 96 8.52 9.40 -13.46
C ASN A 96 8.36 7.89 -13.79
N PRO A 97 8.81 7.45 -14.98
CA PRO A 97 8.66 6.06 -15.41
C PRO A 97 9.42 5.05 -14.54
N ASP A 98 10.51 5.48 -13.90
CA ASP A 98 11.30 4.70 -12.93
C ASP A 98 10.48 4.26 -11.71
N ILE A 99 9.52 5.09 -11.29
CA ILE A 99 8.60 4.76 -10.19
C ILE A 99 7.61 3.67 -10.61
N VAL A 100 7.17 3.66 -11.88
CA VAL A 100 6.30 2.61 -12.41
C VAL A 100 7.04 1.29 -12.40
N GLU A 101 8.24 1.26 -12.99
CA GLU A 101 9.08 0.07 -13.07
C GLU A 101 9.36 -0.50 -11.67
N MET A 102 9.69 0.35 -10.69
CA MET A 102 9.92 -0.08 -9.32
C MET A 102 8.66 -0.71 -8.67
N ILE A 103 7.48 -0.16 -8.93
CA ILE A 103 6.22 -0.71 -8.41
C ILE A 103 5.93 -2.07 -9.05
N ASP A 104 6.08 -2.17 -10.37
CA ASP A 104 5.85 -3.40 -11.13
C ASP A 104 6.83 -4.51 -10.69
N ASP A 105 8.11 -4.18 -10.53
CA ASP A 105 9.13 -5.10 -10.04
C ASP A 105 8.80 -5.64 -8.64
N LEU A 106 8.41 -4.77 -7.72
CA LEU A 106 8.02 -5.16 -6.37
C LEU A 106 6.77 -6.07 -6.39
N GLN A 107 5.78 -5.77 -7.23
CA GLN A 107 4.58 -6.59 -7.37
C GLN A 107 4.90 -7.98 -7.93
N ASN A 108 5.71 -8.04 -8.99
CA ASN A 108 6.18 -9.29 -9.58
C ASN A 108 6.96 -10.12 -8.57
N GLU A 109 7.82 -9.49 -7.75
CA GLU A 109 8.57 -10.20 -6.72
C GLU A 109 7.65 -10.75 -5.61
N ILE A 110 6.64 -9.99 -5.19
CA ILE A 110 5.63 -10.45 -4.22
C ILE A 110 4.87 -11.65 -4.77
N GLU A 111 4.42 -11.60 -6.03
CA GLU A 111 3.71 -12.70 -6.68
C GLU A 111 4.58 -13.96 -6.74
N ASN A 112 5.86 -13.82 -7.13
CA ASN A 112 6.82 -14.93 -7.15
C ASN A 112 7.00 -15.58 -5.77
N VAL A 113 7.02 -14.79 -4.70
CA VAL A 113 7.10 -15.32 -3.33
C VAL A 113 5.79 -15.99 -2.91
N HIS A 114 4.63 -15.44 -3.29
CA HIS A 114 3.34 -16.07 -3.02
C HIS A 114 3.18 -17.43 -3.72
N ASN A 115 3.61 -17.54 -4.97
CA ASN A 115 3.60 -18.81 -5.71
C ASN A 115 4.46 -19.89 -5.01
N GLN A 116 5.59 -19.49 -4.42
CA GLN A 116 6.41 -20.39 -3.60
C GLN A 116 5.68 -20.79 -2.30
N ILE A 117 5.06 -19.84 -1.60
CA ILE A 117 4.27 -20.11 -0.39
C ILE A 117 3.13 -21.10 -0.66
N ASP A 118 2.42 -20.93 -1.77
CA ASP A 118 1.32 -21.82 -2.15
C ASP A 118 1.82 -23.23 -2.47
N SER A 119 3.00 -23.35 -3.09
CA SER A 119 3.67 -24.63 -3.29
C SER A 119 3.96 -25.35 -1.96
N TYR A 120 4.41 -24.63 -0.93
CA TYR A 120 4.64 -25.19 0.41
C TYR A 120 3.36 -25.62 1.13
N ARG A 121 2.25 -24.95 0.85
CA ARG A 121 0.94 -25.29 1.44
C ARG A 121 0.26 -26.46 0.73
N GLY A 122 0.92 -27.06 -0.26
CA GLY A 122 0.37 -28.15 -1.07
C GLY A 122 -0.70 -27.63 -2.02
N GLY A 123 -0.36 -26.58 -2.79
CA GLY A 123 -1.22 -25.90 -3.75
C GLY A 123 -2.23 -26.83 -4.44
N LYS A 124 -3.47 -26.35 -4.56
CA LYS A 124 -4.59 -27.07 -5.19
C LYS A 124 -4.22 -27.64 -6.56
#